data_AF-A0A7R9I0B0-F1
#
_entry.id   AF-A0A7R9I0B0-F1
#
_cell.length_a   1.000
_cell.length_b   1.000
_cell.length_c   1.000
_cell.angle_alpha   90.00
_cell.angle_beta   90.00
_cell.angle_gamma   90.00
#
_symmetry.space_group_name_H-M   'P 1'
#
loop_
_entity.id
_entity.type
_entity.pdbx_description
1 polymer ?
#
loop_
_entity_poly.entity_id
_entity_poly.type
_entity_poly.pdbx_seq_one_letter_code
_entity_poly.pdbx_strand_id
1 'polypeptide(L)'
;MTGKSRFKSCFYLKSLHCLQVFDRIRSECPSVLHKVVSIQGDVTEPGLALSEADRLELATKVNIVFHSAATVRFNESLKVAVNLNTLGTQRVIQLCRDMHKLQAFVHVSTAYSNADKKDVHEVVYPPPADPESVIQCCQTLSDDALEIVAERLRGKHPNTYTLTKALAEWVVAEQADDIPTAIVRPSIG
;
A
#
# COMPACT_ATOMS: atom_id res chain seq x y z
N MET A 1 15.79 10.18 -22.92
CA MET A 1 15.02 11.37 -22.46
C MET A 1 14.85 11.35 -20.94
N THR A 2 15.94 11.44 -20.17
CA THR A 2 16.02 10.93 -18.77
C THR A 2 16.24 12.00 -17.70
N GLY A 3 16.05 13.29 -18.01
CA GLY A 3 16.44 14.39 -17.10
C GLY A 3 15.32 15.06 -16.30
N LYS A 4 14.04 14.98 -16.69
CA LYS A 4 12.96 15.80 -16.09
C LYS A 4 12.27 15.19 -14.87
N SER A 5 12.36 13.87 -14.69
CA SER A 5 11.53 13.13 -13.73
C SER A 5 12.08 13.19 -12.29
N ARG A 6 13.39 13.00 -12.13
CA ARG A 6 14.09 12.98 -10.82
C ARG A 6 14.07 14.33 -10.09
N PHE A 7 13.82 15.43 -10.81
CA PHE A 7 13.67 16.76 -10.24
C PHE A 7 12.39 16.92 -9.39
N LYS A 8 11.29 16.24 -9.75
CA LYS A 8 10.02 16.35 -9.01
C LYS A 8 10.10 15.70 -7.63
N SER A 9 10.63 14.48 -7.54
CA SER A 9 10.75 13.77 -6.24
C SER A 9 11.67 14.51 -5.28
N CYS A 10 12.79 15.04 -5.77
CA CYS A 10 13.72 15.86 -4.97
C CYS A 10 13.06 17.15 -4.46
N PHE A 11 12.19 17.78 -5.26
CA PHE A 11 11.43 18.95 -4.82
C PHE A 11 10.43 18.60 -3.70
N TYR A 12 9.65 17.51 -3.87
CA TYR A 12 8.74 17.03 -2.83
C TYR A 12 9.46 16.69 -1.53
N LEU A 13 10.62 16.03 -1.60
CA LEU A 13 11.40 15.69 -0.42
C LEU A 13 11.87 16.94 0.34
N LYS A 14 12.31 17.98 -0.38
CA LYS A 14 12.65 19.27 0.24
C LYS A 14 11.45 19.90 0.94
N SER A 15 10.27 19.88 0.32
CA SER A 15 9.04 20.39 0.93
C SER A 15 8.64 19.58 2.17
N LEU A 16 8.78 18.24 2.14
CA LEU A 16 8.55 17.37 3.31
C LEU A 16 9.49 17.74 4.46
N HIS A 17 10.77 17.97 4.16
CA HIS A 17 11.75 18.40 5.15
C HIS A 17 11.48 19.77 5.74
N CYS A 18 10.52 20.55 5.21
CA CYS A 18 10.09 21.82 5.77
C CYS A 18 8.86 21.70 6.69
N LEU A 19 8.21 20.53 6.78
CA LEU A 19 7.04 20.35 7.65
C LEU A 19 7.43 20.48 9.13
N GLN A 20 6.50 20.95 9.97
CA GLN A 20 6.72 21.20 11.39
C GLN A 20 7.18 19.95 12.17
N VAL A 21 6.71 18.76 11.75
CA VAL A 21 7.12 17.48 12.36
C VAL A 21 8.64 17.24 12.31
N PHE A 22 9.34 17.88 11.39
CA PHE A 22 10.80 17.80 11.26
C PHE A 22 11.55 18.97 11.94
N ASP A 23 10.88 19.91 12.62
CA ASP A 23 11.54 21.06 13.29
C ASP A 23 12.63 20.62 14.27
N ARG A 24 12.32 19.62 15.08
CA ARG A 24 13.26 19.07 16.05
C ARG A 24 14.49 18.47 15.36
N ILE A 25 14.30 17.74 14.27
CA ILE A 25 15.42 17.17 13.50
C ILE A 25 16.25 18.28 12.84
N ARG A 26 15.60 19.31 12.29
CA ARG A 26 16.30 20.46 11.69
C ARG A 26 17.15 21.22 12.70
N SER A 27 16.68 21.35 13.94
CA SER A 27 17.37 22.10 15.00
C SER A 27 18.44 21.27 15.72
N GLU A 28 18.15 20.01 16.07
CA GLU A 28 19.04 19.18 16.89
C GLU A 28 20.02 18.34 16.06
N CYS A 29 19.60 17.83 14.89
CA CYS A 29 20.38 16.86 14.13
C CYS A 29 20.12 16.88 12.60
N PRO A 30 20.31 18.03 11.92
CA PRO A 30 19.90 18.22 10.53
C PRO A 30 20.57 17.24 9.56
N SER A 31 21.76 16.72 9.91
CA SER A 31 22.45 15.73 9.10
C SER A 31 21.56 14.49 8.88
N VAL A 32 20.76 14.02 9.84
CA VAL A 32 19.96 12.79 9.70
C VAL A 32 19.04 12.80 8.46
N LEU A 33 18.63 13.98 7.98
CA LEU A 33 17.82 14.12 6.76
C LEU A 33 18.53 13.61 5.49
N HIS A 34 19.87 13.52 5.45
CA HIS A 34 20.59 12.93 4.32
C HIS A 34 20.35 11.42 4.15
N LYS A 35 19.83 10.75 5.20
CA LYS A 35 19.49 9.32 5.15
C LYS A 35 18.23 9.06 4.34
N VAL A 36 17.41 10.09 4.08
CA VAL A 36 16.17 9.97 3.33
C VAL A 36 16.45 10.13 1.84
N VAL A 37 16.20 9.07 1.09
CA VAL A 37 16.32 9.06 -0.37
C VAL A 37 14.93 8.86 -0.96
N SER A 38 14.48 9.80 -1.78
CA SER A 38 13.21 9.68 -2.49
C SER A 38 13.39 8.86 -3.78
N ILE A 39 12.58 7.83 -3.93
CA ILE A 39 12.43 7.07 -5.18
C ILE A 39 11.09 7.43 -5.80
N GLN A 40 11.07 7.62 -7.11
CA GLN A 40 9.83 7.90 -7.83
C GLN A 40 9.13 6.60 -8.18
N GLY A 41 7.84 6.52 -7.87
CA GLY A 41 6.99 5.39 -8.23
C GLY A 41 5.52 5.72 -7.96
N ASP A 42 4.65 4.82 -8.39
CA ASP A 42 3.22 4.86 -8.17
C ASP A 42 2.69 3.44 -7.91
N VAL A 43 2.08 3.24 -6.75
CA VAL A 43 1.57 1.93 -6.33
C VAL A 43 0.38 1.46 -7.19
N THR A 44 -0.29 2.39 -7.89
CA THR A 44 -1.42 2.06 -8.77
C THR A 44 -0.99 1.59 -10.15
N GLU A 45 0.30 1.67 -10.47
CA GLU A 45 0.85 1.37 -11.80
C GLU A 45 1.59 0.02 -11.84
N PRO A 46 1.57 -0.70 -12.98
CA PRO A 46 2.40 -1.89 -13.18
C PRO A 46 3.89 -1.62 -12.87
N GLY A 47 4.55 -2.56 -12.21
CA GLY A 47 5.96 -2.41 -11.80
C GLY A 47 6.20 -1.22 -10.86
N LEU A 48 5.14 -0.72 -10.20
CA LEU A 48 5.17 0.45 -9.32
C LEU A 48 5.64 1.74 -10.03
N ALA A 49 5.55 1.80 -11.36
CA ALA A 49 6.13 2.85 -12.21
C ALA A 49 7.61 3.18 -11.88
N LEU A 50 8.36 2.20 -11.36
CA LEU A 50 9.78 2.35 -11.05
C LEU A 50 10.61 2.40 -12.33
N SER A 51 11.70 3.16 -12.31
CA SER A 51 12.74 2.98 -13.32
C SER A 51 13.49 1.68 -13.08
N GLU A 52 14.06 1.08 -14.12
CA GLU A 52 14.90 -0.13 -13.99
C GLU A 52 16.07 0.09 -13.01
N ALA A 53 16.64 1.29 -13.00
CA ALA A 53 17.73 1.65 -12.08
C ALA A 53 17.26 1.67 -10.62
N ASP A 54 16.10 2.28 -10.34
CA ASP A 54 15.54 2.33 -8.99
C ASP A 54 15.09 0.93 -8.53
N ARG A 55 14.50 0.14 -9.42
CA ARG A 55 14.11 -1.25 -9.13
C ARG A 55 15.33 -2.10 -8.73
N LEU A 56 16.43 -1.99 -9.48
CA LEU A 56 17.69 -2.68 -9.16
C LEU A 56 18.29 -2.18 -7.83
N GLU A 57 18.24 -0.87 -7.58
CA GLU A 57 18.72 -0.30 -6.31
C GLU A 57 17.93 -0.86 -5.12
N LEU A 58 16.61 -0.91 -5.22
CA LEU A 58 15.73 -1.49 -4.21
C LEU A 58 16.02 -2.98 -3.98
N ALA A 59 16.08 -3.77 -5.06
CA ALA A 59 16.36 -5.20 -5.03
C ALA A 59 17.69 -5.56 -4.34
N THR A 60 18.72 -4.72 -4.49
CA THR A 60 20.07 -5.00 -3.98
C THR A 60 20.37 -4.42 -2.59
N LYS A 61 19.64 -3.39 -2.17
CA LYS A 61 19.95 -2.64 -0.94
C LYS A 61 18.89 -2.73 0.16
N VAL A 62 17.64 -3.04 -0.15
CA VAL A 62 16.56 -3.00 0.85
C VAL A 62 16.56 -4.27 1.70
N ASN A 63 16.46 -4.07 3.01
CA ASN A 63 16.35 -5.14 4.01
C ASN A 63 14.95 -5.22 4.61
N ILE A 64 14.25 -4.10 4.77
CA ILE A 64 12.95 -4.03 5.44
C ILE A 64 12.04 -3.15 4.60
N VAL A 65 10.82 -3.63 4.33
CA VAL A 65 9.79 -2.89 3.61
C VAL A 65 8.63 -2.61 4.55
N PHE A 66 8.29 -1.34 4.72
CA PHE A 66 7.05 -0.91 5.37
C PHE A 66 6.07 -0.47 4.30
N HIS A 67 5.07 -1.30 4.00
CA HIS A 67 4.04 -0.96 3.03
C HIS A 67 2.86 -0.27 3.72
N SER A 68 2.89 1.06 3.70
CA SER A 68 1.85 1.93 4.27
C SER A 68 1.07 2.73 3.22
N ALA A 69 1.31 2.49 1.93
CA ALA A 69 0.59 3.20 0.87
C ALA A 69 -0.85 2.67 0.80
N ALA A 70 -1.81 3.55 1.10
CA ALA A 70 -3.23 3.27 1.05
C ALA A 70 -4.02 4.56 0.80
N THR A 71 -5.17 4.48 0.14
CA THR A 71 -6.20 5.51 0.25
C THR A 71 -7.01 5.23 1.50
N VAL A 72 -7.09 6.23 2.38
CA VAL A 72 -7.88 6.18 3.63
C VAL A 72 -9.22 6.92 3.49
N ARG A 73 -9.57 7.34 2.27
CA ARG A 73 -10.82 8.06 2.01
C ARG A 73 -11.99 7.08 2.07
N PHE A 74 -12.95 7.36 2.95
CA PHE A 74 -14.11 6.48 3.14
C PHE A 74 -15.13 6.53 1.98
N ASN A 75 -15.07 7.56 1.14
CA ASN A 75 -15.95 7.79 0.00
C ASN A 75 -15.27 7.53 -1.36
N GLU A 76 -14.14 6.84 -1.37
CA GLU A 76 -13.45 6.46 -2.60
C GLU A 76 -14.24 5.39 -3.37
N SER A 77 -14.21 5.46 -4.71
CA SER A 77 -14.83 4.41 -5.53
C SER A 77 -14.14 3.07 -5.30
N LEU A 78 -14.89 1.97 -5.47
CA LEU A 78 -14.34 0.62 -5.33
C LEU A 78 -13.12 0.42 -6.22
N LYS A 79 -13.20 0.88 -7.48
CA LYS A 79 -12.13 0.74 -8.47
C LYS A 79 -10.82 1.37 -8.02
N VAL A 80 -10.88 2.61 -7.52
CA VAL A 80 -9.69 3.34 -7.06
C VAL A 80 -9.14 2.68 -5.78
N ALA A 81 -10.01 2.38 -4.82
CA ALA A 81 -9.60 1.77 -3.56
C ALA A 81 -8.99 0.36 -3.76
N VAL A 82 -9.57 -0.48 -4.64
CA VAL A 82 -9.02 -1.81 -4.98
C VAL A 82 -7.69 -1.69 -5.70
N ASN A 83 -7.57 -0.79 -6.69
CA ASN A 83 -6.31 -0.63 -7.43
C ASN A 83 -5.16 -0.20 -6.50
N LEU A 84 -5.44 0.67 -5.54
CA LEU A 84 -4.43 1.20 -4.63
C LEU A 84 -4.16 0.26 -3.43
N ASN A 85 -5.19 -0.10 -2.67
CA ASN A 85 -5.02 -0.84 -1.42
C ASN A 85 -4.77 -2.33 -1.65
N THR A 86 -5.44 -2.94 -2.64
CA THR A 86 -5.41 -4.40 -2.87
C THR A 86 -4.38 -4.76 -3.93
N LEU A 87 -4.59 -4.33 -5.18
CA LEU A 87 -3.66 -4.63 -6.29
C LEU A 87 -2.30 -3.95 -6.08
N GLY A 88 -2.27 -2.73 -5.52
CA GLY A 88 -1.04 -2.08 -5.13
C GLY A 88 -0.23 -2.89 -4.11
N THR A 89 -0.89 -3.57 -3.17
CA THR A 89 -0.22 -4.49 -2.23
C THR A 89 0.40 -5.68 -2.95
N GLN A 90 -0.29 -6.27 -3.93
CA GLN A 90 0.27 -7.36 -4.75
C GLN A 90 1.54 -6.92 -5.50
N ARG A 91 1.51 -5.72 -6.08
CA ARG A 91 2.67 -5.16 -6.79
C ARG A 91 3.88 -4.96 -5.86
N VAL A 92 3.64 -4.51 -4.61
CA VAL A 92 4.72 -4.36 -3.62
C VAL A 92 5.26 -5.71 -3.18
N ILE A 93 4.40 -6.70 -2.94
CA ILE A 93 4.82 -8.09 -2.64
C ILE A 93 5.70 -8.62 -3.79
N GLN A 94 5.29 -8.39 -5.04
CA GLN A 94 6.06 -8.82 -6.20
C GLN A 94 7.45 -8.16 -6.26
N LEU A 95 7.56 -6.87 -5.93
CA LEU A 95 8.86 -6.20 -5.79
C LEU A 95 9.70 -6.80 -4.65
N CYS A 96 9.08 -7.15 -3.52
CA CYS A 96 9.78 -7.73 -2.37
C CYS A 96 10.46 -9.06 -2.73
N ARG A 97 9.90 -9.85 -3.65
CA ARG A 97 10.52 -11.09 -4.13
C ARG A 97 11.83 -10.88 -4.88
N ASP A 98 12.02 -9.69 -5.46
CA ASP A 98 13.28 -9.34 -6.11
C ASP A 98 14.37 -8.92 -5.11
N MET A 99 14.02 -8.69 -3.84
CA MET A 99 14.94 -8.17 -2.83
C MET A 99 15.79 -9.27 -2.17
N HIS A 100 17.06 -9.35 -2.57
CA HIS A 100 17.97 -10.42 -2.14
C HIS A 100 18.36 -10.38 -0.65
N LYS A 101 18.07 -9.28 0.05
CA LYS A 101 18.42 -9.08 1.46
C LYS A 101 17.20 -8.82 2.34
N LEU A 102 16.00 -9.13 1.83
CA LEU A 102 14.77 -8.91 2.56
C LEU A 102 14.76 -9.74 3.85
N GLN A 103 14.56 -9.04 4.97
CA GLN A 103 14.44 -9.62 6.31
C GLN A 103 13.03 -9.46 6.86
N ALA A 104 12.26 -8.46 6.39
CA ALA A 104 10.88 -8.25 6.80
C ALA A 104 10.09 -7.43 5.78
N PHE A 105 8.88 -7.89 5.48
CA PHE A 105 7.81 -7.16 4.83
C PHE A 105 6.70 -6.87 5.86
N VAL A 106 6.50 -5.60 6.18
CA VAL A 106 5.50 -5.14 7.15
C VAL A 106 4.36 -4.48 6.39
N HIS A 107 3.22 -5.15 6.30
CA HIS A 107 2.00 -4.59 5.76
C HIS A 107 1.28 -3.77 6.84
N VAL A 108 1.12 -2.47 6.62
CA VAL A 108 0.34 -1.61 7.50
C VAL A 108 -1.12 -1.70 7.08
N SER A 109 -1.88 -2.52 7.82
CA SER A 109 -3.33 -2.64 7.71
C SER A 109 -4.05 -1.57 8.54
N THR A 110 -5.15 -1.91 9.19
CA THR A 110 -5.93 -1.04 10.08
C THR A 110 -6.72 -1.88 11.07
N ALA A 111 -6.95 -1.37 12.27
CA ALA A 111 -7.82 -1.99 13.27
C ALA A 111 -9.26 -2.18 12.76
N TYR A 112 -9.65 -1.47 11.70
CA TYR A 112 -10.99 -1.51 11.11
C TYR A 112 -11.13 -2.48 9.91
N SER A 113 -10.10 -3.27 9.58
CA SER A 113 -10.16 -4.18 8.43
C SER A 113 -11.29 -5.20 8.57
N ASN A 114 -11.57 -5.62 9.81
CA ASN A 114 -12.64 -6.56 10.16
C ASN A 114 -13.85 -5.87 10.81
N ALA A 115 -14.15 -4.63 10.44
CA ALA A 115 -15.28 -3.85 11.00
C ALA A 115 -16.67 -4.46 10.70
N ASP A 116 -16.74 -5.48 9.83
CA ASP A 116 -17.92 -6.30 9.58
C ASP A 116 -18.20 -7.34 10.70
N LYS A 117 -17.26 -7.50 11.64
CA LYS A 117 -17.29 -8.50 12.72
C LYS A 117 -17.45 -7.85 14.08
N LYS A 118 -18.10 -8.58 15.00
CA LYS A 118 -18.29 -8.15 16.39
C LYS A 118 -17.07 -8.44 17.26
N ASP A 119 -16.49 -9.62 17.09
CA ASP A 119 -15.33 -10.10 17.84
C ASP A 119 -14.19 -10.35 16.84
N VAL A 120 -13.02 -9.75 17.09
CA VAL A 120 -11.86 -9.78 16.19
C VAL A 120 -10.65 -10.34 16.94
N HIS A 121 -10.07 -11.41 16.39
CA HIS A 121 -8.86 -12.06 16.88
C HIS A 121 -7.65 -11.73 16.00
N GLU A 122 -6.45 -12.07 16.47
CA GLU A 122 -5.20 -11.90 15.72
C GLU A 122 -5.01 -13.00 14.66
N VAL A 123 -5.94 -13.06 13.72
CA VAL A 123 -5.93 -13.93 12.55
C VAL A 123 -6.27 -13.12 11.31
N VAL A 124 -5.89 -13.61 10.13
CA VAL A 124 -6.38 -13.05 8.86
C VAL A 124 -7.69 -13.76 8.53
N TYR A 125 -8.76 -12.97 8.36
CA TYR A 125 -10.08 -13.51 8.05
C TYR A 125 -10.30 -13.60 6.55
N PRO A 126 -10.99 -14.65 6.07
CA PRO A 126 -11.47 -14.70 4.69
C PRO A 126 -12.32 -13.47 4.35
N PRO A 127 -12.01 -12.76 3.24
CA PRO A 127 -12.80 -11.63 2.79
C PRO A 127 -14.15 -12.09 2.23
N PRO A 128 -15.12 -11.17 2.05
CA PRO A 128 -16.44 -11.51 1.50
C PRO A 128 -16.41 -11.97 0.03
N ALA A 129 -15.30 -11.74 -0.69
CA ALA A 129 -15.07 -12.20 -2.04
C ALA A 129 -13.56 -12.39 -2.29
N ASP A 130 -13.24 -13.28 -3.22
CA ASP A 130 -11.87 -13.51 -3.68
C ASP A 130 -11.25 -12.21 -4.27
N PRO A 131 -10.07 -11.76 -3.79
CA PRO A 131 -9.45 -10.53 -4.26
C PRO A 131 -9.18 -10.47 -5.77
N GLU A 132 -8.77 -11.57 -6.40
CA GLU A 132 -8.50 -11.61 -7.85
C GLU A 132 -9.78 -11.35 -8.64
N SER A 133 -10.88 -11.98 -8.24
CA SER A 133 -12.20 -11.75 -8.83
C SER A 133 -12.65 -10.29 -8.70
N VAL A 134 -12.44 -9.67 -7.54
CA VAL A 134 -12.78 -8.25 -7.30
C VAL A 134 -11.91 -7.33 -8.16
N ILE A 135 -10.61 -7.62 -8.28
CA ILE A 135 -9.68 -6.88 -9.16
C ILE A 135 -10.15 -6.97 -10.61
N GLN A 136 -10.49 -8.18 -11.09
CA GLN A 136 -10.96 -8.40 -12.44
C GLN A 136 -12.27 -7.64 -12.71
N CYS A 137 -13.22 -7.63 -11.76
CA CYS A 137 -14.43 -6.82 -11.86
C CYS A 137 -14.07 -5.34 -12.06
N CYS A 138 -13.17 -4.79 -11.22
CA CYS A 138 -12.74 -3.39 -11.29
C CYS A 138 -12.06 -3.02 -12.63
N GLN A 139 -11.46 -3.97 -13.32
CA GLN A 139 -10.79 -3.77 -14.61
C GLN A 139 -11.73 -3.92 -15.81
N THR A 140 -12.82 -4.68 -15.68
CA THR A 140 -13.65 -5.11 -16.83
C THR A 140 -15.02 -4.45 -16.88
N LEU A 141 -15.61 -4.16 -15.72
CA LEU A 141 -16.95 -3.59 -15.64
C LEU A 141 -16.93 -2.07 -15.87
N SER A 142 -18.04 -1.54 -16.41
CA SER A 142 -18.28 -0.10 -16.44
C SER A 142 -18.45 0.44 -15.03
N ASP A 143 -18.26 1.75 -14.85
CA ASP A 143 -18.37 2.39 -13.54
C ASP A 143 -19.78 2.22 -12.95
N ASP A 144 -20.85 2.35 -13.76
CA ASP A 144 -22.24 2.10 -13.34
C ASP A 144 -22.46 0.65 -12.83
N ALA A 145 -21.89 -0.34 -13.51
CA ALA A 145 -21.99 -1.74 -13.10
C ALA A 145 -21.17 -1.99 -11.82
N LEU A 146 -20.02 -1.32 -11.68
CA LEU A 146 -19.18 -1.40 -10.49
C LEU A 146 -19.87 -0.84 -9.25
N GLU A 147 -20.67 0.22 -9.37
CA GLU A 147 -21.42 0.75 -8.22
C GLU A 147 -22.41 -0.30 -7.66
N ILE A 148 -23.11 -1.02 -8.54
CA ILE A 148 -24.03 -2.10 -8.14
C ILE A 148 -23.27 -3.24 -7.45
N VAL A 149 -22.12 -3.63 -8.01
CA VAL A 149 -21.26 -4.68 -7.46
C VAL A 149 -20.63 -4.24 -6.13
N ALA A 150 -20.21 -2.99 -6.03
CA ALA A 150 -19.58 -2.43 -4.84
C ALA A 150 -20.50 -2.49 -3.62
N GLU A 151 -21.78 -2.15 -3.78
CA GLU A 151 -22.74 -2.25 -2.68
C GLU A 151 -22.93 -3.70 -2.19
N ARG A 152 -22.92 -4.67 -3.11
CA ARG A 152 -22.99 -6.10 -2.74
C ARG A 152 -21.72 -6.59 -2.06
N LEU A 153 -20.55 -6.21 -2.57
CA LEU A 153 -19.24 -6.60 -2.01
C LEU A 153 -18.97 -5.95 -0.66
N ARG A 154 -19.39 -4.69 -0.49
CA ARG A 154 -19.27 -3.95 0.77
C ARG A 154 -19.98 -4.69 1.89
N GLY A 155 -21.18 -5.22 1.64
CA GLY A 155 -21.88 -6.06 2.61
C GLY A 155 -22.01 -5.36 3.96
N LYS A 156 -21.37 -5.92 5.00
CA LYS A 156 -21.37 -5.37 6.37
C LYS A 156 -20.23 -4.38 6.65
N HIS A 157 -19.30 -4.19 5.72
CA HIS A 157 -18.25 -3.19 5.88
C HIS A 157 -18.84 -1.77 5.86
N PRO A 158 -18.43 -0.90 6.79
CA PRO A 158 -18.96 0.47 6.85
C PRO A 158 -18.61 1.30 5.62
N ASN A 159 -17.51 0.99 4.93
CA ASN A 159 -17.05 1.73 3.76
C ASN A 159 -16.05 0.91 2.92
N THR A 160 -15.75 1.42 1.71
CA THR A 160 -14.81 0.82 0.75
C THR A 160 -13.41 0.65 1.33
N TYR A 161 -12.96 1.56 2.19
CA TYR A 161 -11.64 1.46 2.84
C TYR A 161 -11.52 0.19 3.68
N THR A 162 -12.47 -0.07 4.58
CA THR A 162 -12.44 -1.28 5.42
C THR A 162 -12.48 -2.56 4.60
N LEU A 163 -13.33 -2.62 3.55
CA LEU A 163 -13.38 -3.75 2.62
C LEU A 163 -12.02 -3.97 1.93
N THR A 164 -11.44 -2.93 1.35
CA THR A 164 -10.20 -3.08 0.57
C THR A 164 -8.98 -3.35 1.43
N LYS A 165 -8.99 -2.95 2.71
CA LYS A 165 -7.98 -3.38 3.68
C LYS A 165 -8.15 -4.85 4.08
N ALA A 166 -9.37 -5.36 4.23
CA ALA A 166 -9.59 -6.80 4.42
C ALA A 166 -9.10 -7.61 3.21
N LEU A 167 -9.41 -7.16 1.99
CA LEU A 167 -8.92 -7.78 0.75
C LEU A 167 -7.38 -7.75 0.68
N ALA A 168 -6.76 -6.64 1.09
CA ALA A 168 -5.30 -6.51 1.12
C ALA A 168 -4.65 -7.45 2.16
N GLU A 169 -5.24 -7.63 3.35
CA GLU A 169 -4.74 -8.61 4.32
C GLU A 169 -4.80 -10.03 3.77
N TRP A 170 -5.89 -10.39 3.07
CA TRP A 170 -6.02 -11.70 2.43
C TRP A 170 -4.97 -11.92 1.35
N VAL A 171 -4.74 -10.90 0.49
CA VAL A 171 -3.65 -10.91 -0.50
C VAL A 171 -2.30 -11.17 0.18
N VAL A 172 -2.03 -10.49 1.30
CA VAL A 172 -0.77 -10.69 2.03
C VAL A 172 -0.68 -12.11 2.59
N ALA A 173 -1.76 -12.65 3.15
CA ALA A 173 -1.76 -14.01 3.69
C ALA A 173 -1.53 -15.09 2.61
N GLU A 174 -2.14 -14.92 1.43
CA GLU A 174 -2.09 -15.91 0.34
C GLU A 174 -0.84 -15.77 -0.54
N GLN A 175 -0.33 -14.55 -0.71
CA GLN A 175 0.71 -14.26 -1.69
C GLN A 175 2.04 -13.82 -1.07
N ALA A 176 2.19 -13.79 0.25
CA ALA A 176 3.45 -13.40 0.90
C ALA A 176 3.99 -14.50 1.84
N ASP A 177 3.61 -15.76 1.61
CA ASP A 177 4.05 -16.93 2.38
C ASP A 177 5.55 -17.24 2.19
N ASP A 178 6.10 -16.84 1.04
CA ASP A 178 7.51 -16.98 0.67
C ASP A 178 8.41 -15.84 1.18
N ILE A 179 7.86 -14.81 1.82
CA ILE A 179 8.61 -13.67 2.37
C ILE A 179 8.34 -13.46 3.87
N PRO A 180 9.34 -13.04 4.68
CA PRO A 180 9.13 -12.82 6.12
C PRO A 180 8.13 -11.68 6.37
N THR A 181 6.90 -12.02 6.71
CA THR A 181 5.77 -11.07 6.68
C THR A 181 5.19 -10.80 8.06
N ALA A 182 4.82 -9.54 8.30
CA ALA A 182 4.00 -9.13 9.44
C ALA A 182 2.87 -8.21 8.97
N ILE A 183 1.68 -8.36 9.57
CA ILE A 183 0.55 -7.44 9.39
C ILE A 183 0.38 -6.65 10.67
N VAL A 184 0.43 -5.32 10.59
CA VAL A 184 0.17 -4.43 11.72
C VAL A 184 -1.13 -3.68 11.52
N ARG A 185 -1.97 -3.60 12.56
CA ARG A 185 -3.32 -3.00 12.50
C ARG A 185 -3.43 -1.76 13.39
N PRO A 186 -2.89 -0.60 12.96
CA PRO A 186 -3.02 0.64 13.74
C PRO A 186 -4.48 1.10 13.83
N SER A 187 -4.83 1.74 14.95
CA SER A 187 -6.09 2.48 15.12
C SER A 187 -5.92 3.94 14.68
N ILE A 188 -7.03 4.68 14.64
CA ILE A 188 -6.97 6.15 14.64
C ILE A 188 -6.61 6.57 16.07
N GLY A 189 -5.63 7.46 16.22
CA GLY A 189 -5.20 8.05 17.49
C GLY A 189 -5.40 9.56 17.48
#